data_AF-A0A2I0QE67-F1
#
_entry.id   AF-A0A2I0QE67-F1
#
_cell.length_a   1.000
_cell.length_b   1.000
_cell.length_c   1.000
_cell.angle_alpha   90.00
_cell.angle_beta   90.00
_cell.angle_gamma   90.00
#
_symmetry.space_group_name_H-M   'P 1'
#
loop_
_entity.id
_entity.type
_entity.pdbx_description
1 polymer ?
#
loop_
_entity_poly.entity_id
_entity_poly.type
_entity_poly.pdbx_seq_one_letter_code
_entity_poly.pdbx_strand_id
1 'polypeptide(L)'
;MELKYSQKIEDMGMLAHAMGTRLNISPKHAIVICDKLRGMKVNDAISLLESVIALEKSIPFKKFNTGVGHRPGSHNHEFKIGKYPRKAAFEFLKVLKNLEGNGEFKELDTENLKIIHISSQKGRSMKKIAPKGRWKRWTTQYINIQVIAEEVMI
;
A
#
# COMPACT_ATOMS: atom_id res chain seq x y z
N MET A 1 -4.90 -20.59 -8.56
CA MET A 1 -5.92 -19.88 -7.75
C MET A 1 -5.90 -18.44 -8.18
N GLU A 2 -6.96 -18.01 -8.85
CA GLU A 2 -7.17 -16.62 -9.23
C GLU A 2 -7.48 -15.81 -7.97
N LEU A 3 -6.81 -14.67 -7.80
CA LEU A 3 -7.02 -13.78 -6.66
C LEU A 3 -8.19 -12.86 -6.97
N LYS A 4 -9.28 -13.02 -6.23
CA LYS A 4 -10.45 -12.13 -6.32
C LYS A 4 -10.27 -10.91 -5.43
N TYR A 5 -10.86 -9.79 -5.84
CA TYR A 5 -10.97 -8.61 -4.98
C TYR A 5 -11.81 -8.93 -3.75
N SER A 6 -11.38 -8.40 -2.61
CA SER A 6 -12.06 -8.60 -1.33
C SER A 6 -13.39 -7.86 -1.25
N GLN A 7 -13.43 -6.63 -1.76
CA GLN A 7 -14.63 -5.82 -1.81
C GLN A 7 -15.28 -5.98 -3.18
N LYS A 8 -16.58 -6.29 -3.18
CA LYS A 8 -17.41 -6.28 -4.38
C LYS A 8 -18.20 -4.98 -4.35
N ILE A 9 -17.87 -4.07 -5.25
CA ILE A 9 -18.56 -2.80 -5.43
C ILE A 9 -19.32 -2.94 -6.74
N GLU A 10 -20.57 -2.50 -6.76
CA GLU A 10 -21.36 -2.53 -7.99
C GLU A 10 -20.73 -1.54 -8.98
N ASP A 11 -20.30 -2.08 -10.11
CA ASP A 11 -19.55 -1.33 -11.11
C ASP A 11 -20.55 -0.48 -11.90
N MET A 12 -20.65 0.81 -11.55
CA MET A 12 -21.40 1.79 -12.35
C MET A 12 -20.58 2.30 -13.55
N GLY A 13 -19.47 1.64 -13.92
CA GLY A 13 -18.56 2.05 -14.99
C GLY A 13 -17.41 2.97 -14.55
N MET A 14 -17.52 3.58 -13.36
CA MET A 14 -16.60 4.62 -12.88
C MET A 14 -15.48 4.11 -11.96
N LEU A 15 -15.17 2.81 -12.03
CA LEU A 15 -14.22 2.15 -11.12
C LEU A 15 -12.93 1.73 -11.83
N ALA A 16 -11.79 2.18 -11.31
CA ALA A 16 -10.47 1.68 -11.67
C ALA A 16 -10.01 0.61 -10.67
N HIS A 17 -9.39 -0.45 -11.18
CA HIS A 17 -8.91 -1.57 -10.37
C HIS A 17 -7.43 -1.83 -10.61
N ALA A 18 -6.67 -2.12 -9.56
CA ALA A 18 -5.28 -2.54 -9.67
C ALA A 18 -4.92 -3.57 -8.60
N MET A 19 -4.06 -4.52 -8.97
CA MET A 19 -3.57 -5.55 -8.06
C MET A 19 -2.07 -5.76 -8.21
N GLY A 20 -1.35 -5.75 -7.09
CA GLY A 20 0.04 -6.21 -7.02
C GLY A 20 0.10 -7.57 -6.35
N THR A 21 0.68 -8.58 -6.98
CA THR A 21 0.75 -9.94 -6.42
C THR A 21 2.18 -10.35 -6.10
N ARG A 22 2.35 -11.19 -5.06
CA ARG A 22 3.66 -11.74 -4.64
C ARG A 22 4.73 -10.68 -4.37
N LEU A 23 4.35 -9.55 -3.78
CA LEU A 23 5.25 -8.46 -3.42
C LEU A 23 6.09 -8.82 -2.20
N ASN A 24 7.41 -8.64 -2.28
CA ASN A 24 8.34 -8.93 -1.19
C ASN A 24 8.45 -7.75 -0.22
N ILE A 25 7.38 -7.48 0.50
CA ILE A 25 7.26 -6.36 1.44
C ILE A 25 6.81 -6.84 2.82
N SER A 26 7.12 -6.05 3.85
CA SER A 26 6.71 -6.36 5.22
C SER A 26 5.19 -6.16 5.38
N PRO A 27 4.46 -7.11 6.02
CA PRO A 27 3.02 -6.96 6.26
C PRO A 27 2.68 -5.81 7.17
N LYS A 28 3.55 -5.52 8.15
CA LYS A 28 3.34 -4.40 9.05
C LYS A 28 3.40 -3.07 8.30
N HIS A 29 4.33 -2.94 7.36
CA HIS A 29 4.47 -1.72 6.57
C HIS A 29 3.33 -1.58 5.56
N ALA A 30 2.95 -2.68 4.90
CA ALA A 30 1.84 -2.67 3.95
C ALA A 30 0.53 -2.20 4.59
N ILE A 31 0.18 -2.74 5.76
CA ILE A 31 -1.05 -2.38 6.49
C ILE A 31 -1.06 -0.88 6.84
N VAL A 32 0.06 -0.34 7.34
CA VAL A 32 0.15 1.08 7.73
C VAL A 32 0.06 2.00 6.52
N ILE A 33 0.68 1.62 5.39
CA ILE A 33 0.57 2.38 4.14
C ILE A 33 -0.88 2.35 3.63
N CYS A 34 -1.53 1.18 3.60
CA CYS A 34 -2.95 1.09 3.22
C CYS A 34 -3.85 1.98 4.08
N ASP A 35 -3.63 2.02 5.40
CA ASP A 35 -4.39 2.90 6.31
C ASP A 35 -4.21 4.38 5.97
N LYS A 36 -2.98 4.78 5.61
CA LYS A 36 -2.68 6.18 5.25
C LYS A 36 -3.26 6.58 3.89
N LEU A 37 -3.23 5.68 2.90
CA LEU A 37 -3.66 5.98 1.52
C LEU A 37 -5.18 5.93 1.32
N ARG A 38 -5.91 5.29 2.24
CA ARG A 38 -7.37 5.17 2.14
C ARG A 38 -8.04 6.55 2.11
N GLY A 39 -8.86 6.78 1.09
CA GLY A 39 -9.61 8.04 0.92
C GLY A 39 -8.80 9.19 0.32
N MET A 40 -7.52 9.00 0.00
CA MET A 40 -6.72 10.01 -0.71
C MET A 40 -7.02 9.97 -2.22
N LYS A 41 -6.79 11.10 -2.92
CA LYS A 41 -6.69 11.10 -4.38
C LYS A 41 -5.44 10.32 -4.82
N VAL A 42 -5.50 9.69 -5.99
CA VAL A 42 -4.39 8.85 -6.48
C VAL A 42 -3.11 9.68 -6.70
N ASN A 43 -3.23 10.88 -7.25
CA ASN A 43 -2.09 11.78 -7.46
C ASN A 43 -1.42 12.22 -6.13
N ASP A 44 -2.22 12.56 -5.12
CA ASP A 44 -1.72 12.88 -3.77
C ASP A 44 -1.03 11.68 -3.12
N ALA A 45 -1.59 10.48 -3.32
CA ALA A 45 -1.02 9.24 -2.82
C ALA A 45 0.36 8.96 -3.45
N ILE A 46 0.52 9.19 -4.75
CA ILE A 46 1.80 9.03 -5.46
C ILE A 46 2.81 10.04 -4.93
N SER A 47 2.44 11.32 -4.88
CA SER A 47 3.29 12.40 -4.36
C SER A 47 3.77 12.13 -2.93
N LEU A 48 2.88 11.61 -2.07
CA LEU A 48 3.22 11.20 -0.72
C LEU A 48 4.23 10.04 -0.71
N LEU A 49 4.03 9.00 -1.52
CA LEU A 49 4.95 7.86 -1.60
C LEU A 49 6.32 8.26 -2.14
N GLU A 50 6.39 9.16 -3.10
CA GLU A 50 7.65 9.72 -3.62
C GLU A 50 8.40 10.50 -2.52
N SER A 51 7.70 11.36 -1.78
CA SER A 51 8.26 12.06 -0.62
C SER A 51 8.78 11.09 0.46
N VAL A 52 8.14 9.94 0.65
CA VAL A 52 8.57 8.90 1.60
C VAL A 52 9.83 8.19 1.11
N ILE A 53 9.96 7.96 -0.21
CA ILE A 53 11.15 7.38 -0.83
C ILE A 53 12.35 8.33 -0.69
N ALA A 54 12.09 9.64 -0.85
CA ALA A 54 13.05 10.73 -0.66
C ALA A 54 13.38 11.03 0.82
N LEU A 55 12.73 10.35 1.77
CA LEU A 55 12.90 10.53 3.22
C LEU A 55 12.43 11.89 3.77
N GLU A 56 11.64 12.62 3.02
CA GLU A 56 11.14 13.95 3.40
C GLU A 56 9.92 13.83 4.32
N LYS A 57 8.93 13.03 3.89
CA LYS A 57 7.69 12.80 4.65
C LYS A 57 7.70 11.43 5.30
N SER A 58 7.45 11.39 6.61
CA SER A 58 7.36 10.13 7.35
C SER A 58 5.92 9.58 7.34
N ILE A 59 5.78 8.26 7.36
CA ILE A 59 4.47 7.62 7.55
C ILE A 59 4.27 7.38 9.05
N PRO A 60 3.14 7.84 9.64
CA PRO A 60 2.85 7.61 11.05
C PRO A 60 2.51 6.13 11.29
N PHE A 61 3.16 5.51 12.29
CA PHE A 61 2.89 4.12 12.65
C PHE A 61 1.93 4.06 13.83
N LYS A 62 0.63 3.88 13.58
CA LYS A 62 -0.39 3.81 14.65
C LYS A 62 -0.43 2.43 15.33
N LYS A 63 -0.50 1.35 14.55
CA LYS A 63 -0.70 -0.03 15.06
C LYS A 63 0.59 -0.77 15.44
N PHE A 64 1.68 -0.56 14.71
CA PHE A 64 2.95 -1.27 14.89
C PHE A 64 4.05 -0.33 15.40
N ASN A 65 3.80 0.30 16.54
CA ASN A 65 4.60 1.39 17.10
C ASN A 65 5.62 0.97 18.18
N THR A 66 5.64 -0.30 18.61
CA THR A 66 6.60 -0.79 19.61
C THR A 66 8.04 -0.65 19.14
N GLY A 67 8.88 0.06 19.91
CA GLY A 67 10.30 0.27 19.61
C GLY A 67 10.57 1.19 18.42
N VAL A 68 9.62 2.06 18.06
CA VAL A 68 9.78 3.00 16.95
C VAL A 68 10.17 4.38 17.49
N GLY A 69 11.28 4.93 16.98
CA GLY A 69 11.75 6.26 17.37
C GLY A 69 10.83 7.38 16.91
N HIS A 70 10.89 8.51 17.62
CA HIS A 70 10.13 9.70 17.27
C HIS A 70 10.71 10.37 16.02
N ARG A 71 9.85 10.98 15.19
CA ARG A 71 10.26 11.66 13.95
C ARG A 71 9.51 12.98 13.75
N PRO A 72 10.20 14.07 13.36
CA PRO A 72 9.57 15.28 12.88
C PRO A 72 8.96 15.01 11.48
N GLY A 73 7.81 15.61 11.17
CA GLY A 73 7.16 15.49 9.86
C GLY A 73 5.98 14.51 9.78
N SER A 74 5.64 13.82 10.87
CA SER A 74 4.28 13.28 11.02
C SER A 74 3.33 14.48 11.12
N HIS A 75 2.57 14.75 10.07
CA HIS A 75 1.68 15.92 9.96
C HIS A 75 0.60 15.97 11.04
N ASN A 76 0.39 14.88 11.79
CA ASN A 76 -0.53 14.88 12.91
C ASN A 76 0.25 15.09 14.20
N HIS A 77 0.00 16.23 14.86
CA HIS A 77 0.52 16.59 16.18
C HIS A 77 0.35 15.50 17.25
N GLU A 78 -0.58 14.56 17.02
CA GLU A 78 -0.95 13.47 17.93
C GLU A 78 0.02 12.27 17.90
N PHE A 79 0.74 12.04 16.80
CA PHE A 79 1.63 10.88 16.66
C PHE A 79 3.05 11.31 16.29
N LYS A 80 3.91 11.45 17.29
CA LYS A 80 5.35 11.74 17.08
C LYS A 80 6.13 10.53 16.54
N ILE A 81 5.47 9.39 16.29
CA ILE A 81 6.10 8.10 15.93
C ILE A 81 5.89 7.80 14.44
N GLY A 82 6.98 7.64 13.69
CA GLY A 82 6.91 7.39 12.24
C GLY A 82 8.14 6.68 11.68
N LYS A 83 7.99 6.11 10.47
CA LYS A 83 9.10 5.50 9.70
C LYS A 83 9.00 5.89 8.22
N TYR A 84 10.09 5.62 7.50
CA TYR A 84 10.17 5.73 6.05
C TYR A 84 10.28 4.34 5.41
N PRO A 85 9.15 3.66 5.15
CA PRO A 85 9.16 2.30 4.58
C PRO A 85 9.48 2.30 3.07
N ARG A 86 10.70 2.71 2.68
CA ARG A 86 11.13 2.89 1.28
C ARG A 86 10.79 1.71 0.35
N LYS A 87 11.13 0.48 0.77
CA LYS A 87 10.86 -0.73 -0.03
C LYS A 87 9.37 -0.96 -0.28
N ALA A 88 8.53 -0.69 0.72
CA ALA A 88 7.10 -0.85 0.56
C ALA A 88 6.54 0.29 -0.30
N ALA A 89 6.93 1.54 -0.03
CA ALA A 89 6.49 2.70 -0.80
C ALA A 89 6.76 2.54 -2.31
N PHE A 90 7.94 2.04 -2.69
CA PHE A 90 8.28 1.77 -4.08
C PHE A 90 7.35 0.76 -4.76
N GLU A 91 6.99 -0.33 -4.08
CA GLU A 91 6.08 -1.33 -4.63
C GLU A 91 4.63 -0.81 -4.70
N PHE A 92 4.19 -0.01 -3.74
CA PHE A 92 2.88 0.66 -3.79
C PHE A 92 2.80 1.66 -4.94
N LEU A 93 3.87 2.43 -5.17
CA LEU A 93 3.94 3.40 -6.28
C LEU A 93 3.74 2.72 -7.64
N LYS A 94 4.35 1.56 -7.86
CA LYS A 94 4.11 0.77 -9.08
C LYS A 94 2.65 0.36 -9.24
N VAL A 95 2.00 -0.05 -8.16
CA VAL A 95 0.59 -0.45 -8.20
C VAL A 95 -0.33 0.73 -8.47
N LEU A 96 -0.03 1.91 -7.91
CA LEU A 96 -0.80 3.13 -8.17
C LEU A 96 -0.61 3.66 -9.59
N LYS A 97 0.61 3.63 -10.14
CA LYS A 97 0.83 3.99 -11.56
C LYS A 97 0.08 3.06 -12.51
N ASN A 98 -0.01 1.78 -12.16
CA ASN A 98 -0.83 0.82 -12.91
C ASN A 98 -2.33 1.13 -12.75
N LEU A 99 -2.77 1.64 -11.60
CA LEU A 99 -4.15 2.07 -11.38
C LEU A 99 -4.48 3.29 -12.23
N GLU A 100 -3.57 4.27 -12.34
CA GLU A 100 -3.72 5.42 -13.24
C GLU A 100 -3.84 4.98 -14.69
N GLY A 101 -2.92 4.14 -15.18
CA GLY A 101 -2.99 3.64 -16.55
C GLY A 101 -4.26 2.84 -16.84
N ASN A 102 -4.79 2.12 -15.85
CA ASN A 102 -6.09 1.44 -15.96
C ASN A 102 -7.27 2.43 -15.94
N GLY A 103 -7.15 3.56 -15.24
CA GLY A 103 -8.12 4.65 -15.27
C GLY A 103 -8.15 5.34 -16.63
N GLU A 104 -6.98 5.67 -17.18
CA GLU A 104 -6.83 6.23 -18.53
C GLU A 104 -7.41 5.31 -19.59
N PHE A 105 -7.15 3.99 -19.50
CA PHE A 105 -7.73 3.01 -20.41
C PHE A 105 -9.27 2.95 -20.35
N LYS A 106 -9.85 3.28 -19.20
CA LYS A 106 -11.30 3.38 -19.00
C LYS A 106 -11.86 4.77 -19.27
N GLU A 107 -11.04 5.70 -19.77
CA GLU A 107 -11.42 7.09 -20.04
C GLU A 107 -11.94 7.85 -18.80
N LEU A 108 -11.47 7.46 -17.61
CA LEU A 108 -11.79 8.16 -16.35
C LEU A 108 -10.88 9.38 -16.17
N ASP A 109 -11.38 10.41 -15.48
CA ASP A 109 -10.55 11.54 -15.07
C ASP A 109 -9.52 11.11 -14.00
N THR A 110 -8.25 11.09 -14.39
CA THR A 110 -7.12 10.73 -13.52
C THR A 110 -6.90 11.73 -12.39
N GLU A 111 -7.28 13.00 -12.57
CA GLU A 111 -7.11 14.05 -11.56
C GLU A 111 -8.13 13.94 -10.42
N ASN A 112 -9.31 13.38 -10.71
CA ASN A 112 -10.40 13.20 -9.75
C ASN A 112 -10.58 11.75 -9.28
N LEU A 113 -9.60 10.89 -9.57
CA LEU A 113 -9.58 9.51 -9.12
C LEU A 113 -9.25 9.40 -7.62
N LYS A 114 -10.18 8.86 -6.84
CA LYS A 114 -10.09 8.72 -5.38
C LYS A 114 -10.06 7.25 -4.97
N ILE A 115 -9.16 6.92 -4.04
CA ILE A 115 -9.00 5.56 -3.53
C ILE A 115 -10.13 5.24 -2.53
N ILE A 116 -11.08 4.41 -2.95
CA ILE A 116 -12.18 3.92 -2.10
C ILE A 116 -11.75 2.75 -1.22
N HIS A 117 -11.04 1.81 -1.83
CA HIS A 117 -10.63 0.59 -1.17
C HIS A 117 -9.17 0.30 -1.43
N ILE A 118 -8.44 0.08 -0.35
CA ILE A 118 -7.09 -0.40 -0.41
C ILE A 118 -6.85 -1.42 0.70
N SER A 119 -6.33 -2.57 0.30
CA SER A 119 -6.06 -3.66 1.23
C SER A 119 -4.77 -4.39 0.91
N SER A 120 -4.09 -4.82 1.97
CA SER A 120 -2.94 -5.72 1.90
C SER A 120 -3.34 -7.09 2.44
N GLN A 121 -3.17 -8.13 1.63
CA GLN A 121 -3.43 -9.52 2.00
C GLN A 121 -2.13 -10.31 2.06
N LYS A 122 -2.06 -11.28 2.97
CA LYS A 122 -0.89 -12.16 3.07
C LYS A 122 -0.85 -13.11 1.85
N GLY A 123 0.22 -13.04 1.09
CA GLY A 123 0.51 -13.95 0.00
C GLY A 123 1.12 -15.28 0.47
N ARG A 124 1.39 -16.17 -0.48
CA ARG A 124 2.05 -17.46 -0.20
C ARG A 124 3.45 -17.20 0.34
N SER A 125 3.73 -17.64 1.56
CA SER A 125 5.05 -17.51 2.17
C SER A 125 6.01 -18.60 1.69
N MET A 126 7.28 -18.25 1.47
CA MET A 126 8.33 -19.18 1.09
C MET A 126 9.21 -19.52 2.30
N LYS A 127 9.28 -20.79 2.67
CA LYS A 127 10.14 -21.27 3.76
C LYS A 127 11.57 -21.41 3.26
N LYS A 128 12.54 -20.91 4.01
CA LYS A 128 13.98 -21.10 3.74
C LYS A 128 14.47 -22.40 4.39
N ILE A 129 15.63 -22.87 3.94
CA ILE A 129 16.37 -23.96 4.58
C ILE A 129 16.77 -23.52 5.99
N ALA A 130 16.57 -24.38 6.98
CA ALA A 130 17.02 -24.12 8.34
C ALA A 130 18.54 -24.26 8.43
N PRO A 131 19.24 -23.37 9.16
CA PRO A 131 20.61 -23.64 9.59
C PRO A 131 20.72 -24.98 10.32
N LYS A 132 21.87 -25.65 10.21
CA LYS A 132 22.12 -26.92 10.91
C LYS A 132 21.90 -26.77 12.41
N GLY A 133 21.29 -27.78 13.05
CA GLY A 133 21.02 -27.79 14.49
C GLY A 133 19.85 -26.92 14.96
N ARG A 134 19.11 -26.26 14.06
CA ARG A 134 17.95 -25.43 14.42
C ARG A 134 16.66 -25.91 13.76
N TRP A 135 15.62 -26.16 14.55
CA TRP A 135 14.31 -26.58 14.02
C TRP A 135 13.55 -25.43 13.32
N LYS A 136 13.59 -24.23 13.90
CA LYS A 136 12.84 -23.07 13.39
C LYS A 136 13.42 -22.56 12.07
N ARG A 137 12.59 -22.60 11.01
CA ARG A 137 12.92 -22.09 9.67
C ARG A 137 12.58 -20.61 9.53
N TRP A 138 13.44 -19.86 8.85
CA TRP A 138 13.08 -18.51 8.40
C TRP A 138 12.07 -18.60 7.25
N THR A 139 11.19 -17.60 7.18
CA THR A 139 10.12 -17.57 6.18
C THR A 139 10.08 -16.19 5.54
N THR A 140 10.20 -16.14 4.22
CA THR A 140 9.93 -14.93 3.44
C THR A 140 8.42 -14.81 3.29
N GLN A 141 7.87 -13.68 3.71
CA GLN A 141 6.46 -13.38 3.54
C GLN A 141 6.29 -12.54 2.28
N TYR A 142 5.35 -12.94 1.44
CA TYR A 142 4.92 -12.16 0.29
C TYR A 142 3.54 -11.58 0.57
N ILE A 143 3.20 -10.50 -0.13
CA ILE A 143 1.96 -9.75 0.06
C ILE A 143 1.30 -9.50 -1.28
N ASN A 144 -0.01 -9.54 -1.26
CA ASN A 144 -0.83 -9.09 -2.37
C ASN A 144 -1.48 -7.77 -1.95
N ILE A 145 -1.46 -6.78 -2.83
CA ILE A 145 -2.12 -5.48 -2.64
C ILE A 145 -3.27 -5.43 -3.62
N GLN A 146 -4.43 -4.97 -3.15
CA GLN A 146 -5.60 -4.70 -3.97
C GLN A 146 -5.98 -3.25 -3.79
N VAL A 147 -6.21 -2.55 -4.89
CA VAL A 147 -6.64 -1.16 -4.92
C VAL A 147 -7.84 -1.04 -5.83
N ILE A 148 -8.84 -0.31 -5.37
CA ILE A 148 -10.00 0.12 -6.15
C ILE A 148 -10.09 1.63 -5.95
N ALA A 149 -10.31 2.35 -7.04
CA ALA A 149 -10.58 3.77 -7.02
C ALA A 149 -11.84 4.10 -7.80
N GLU A 150 -12.53 5.16 -7.38
CA GLU A 150 -13.69 5.72 -8.05
C GLU A 150 -13.36 7.12 -8.55
N GLU A 151 -13.96 7.51 -9.66
CA GLU A 151 -14.00 8.91 -10.07
C GLU A 151 -15.03 9.65 -9.21
N VAL A 152 -14.61 10.76 -8.59
CA VAL A 152 -15.52 11.61 -7.82
C VAL A 152 -16.03 12.71 -8.74
N MET A 153 -17.32 12.63 -9.10
CA MET A 153 -18.01 13.77 -9.72
C MET A 153 -18.13 14.90 -8.68
N ILE A 154 -17.61 16.07 -9.02
CA ILE A 154 -17.76 17.31 -8.23
C ILE A 154 -19.13 17.93 -8.51
#